data_AF-A0A2G5SP26-F1
#
_entry.id   AF-A0A2G5SP26-F1
#
_cell.length_a   1.000
_cell.length_b   1.000
_cell.length_c   1.000
_cell.angle_alpha   90.00
_cell.angle_beta   90.00
_cell.angle_gamma   90.00
#
_symmetry.space_group_name_H-M   'P 1'
#
loop_
_entity.id
_entity.type
_entity.pdbx_description
1 polymer ?
#
loop_
_entity_poly.entity_id
_entity_poly.type
_entity_poly.pdbx_seq_one_letter_code
_entity_poly.pdbx_strand_id
1 'polypeptide(L)'
;MDTDSTDNRQQPIIMMVLEIPALDSDGNEHLGTVFFESDSNASYIKSNIADKLKITPNGTKQLHVDTFRSNESHSILSSILSVKIKAKKDTVTLDLCEVAHIANDIITTKITDKICHHLAFEKPVKLLRQPKNVDILIGLDHYLLILGQITSELFPEITGVLIRIQQKPVLISADIEKEFLQLEFHPENIEATRLL
;
A
#
# COMPACT_ATOMS: atom_id res chain seq x y z
N MET A 1 0.45 -26.96 38.04
CA MET A 1 -0.75 -26.35 37.45
C MET A 1 -0.24 -25.19 36.64
N ASP A 2 0.11 -25.50 35.39
CA ASP A 2 0.69 -24.53 34.46
C ASP A 2 -0.44 -23.69 33.89
N THR A 3 -0.44 -22.40 34.22
CA THR A 3 -1.31 -21.40 33.60
C THR A 3 -0.66 -20.97 32.30
N ASP A 4 -1.05 -21.66 31.22
CA ASP A 4 -0.74 -21.25 29.85
C ASP A 4 -1.61 -20.02 29.52
N SER A 5 -1.11 -18.83 29.88
CA SER A 5 -1.68 -17.57 29.46
C SER A 5 -1.29 -17.34 28.00
N THR A 6 -2.12 -17.82 27.07
CA THR A 6 -1.99 -17.48 25.65
C THR A 6 -2.28 -15.98 25.49
N ASP A 7 -1.19 -15.22 25.46
CA ASP A 7 -1.10 -13.80 25.14
C ASP A 7 -1.77 -13.55 23.77
N ASN A 8 -3.00 -13.03 23.80
CA ASN A 8 -3.84 -12.82 22.63
C ASN A 8 -3.51 -11.50 21.92
N ARG A 9 -2.22 -11.15 21.82
CA ARG A 9 -1.78 -9.98 21.05
C ARG A 9 -2.10 -10.21 19.59
N GLN A 10 -2.99 -9.40 19.03
CA GLN A 10 -3.23 -9.39 17.59
C GLN A 10 -1.90 -9.21 16.86
N GLN A 11 -1.60 -10.16 15.97
CA GLN A 11 -0.41 -10.05 15.16
C GLN A 11 -0.55 -8.86 14.21
N PRO A 12 0.52 -8.08 13.97
CA PRO A 12 0.47 -6.96 13.05
C PRO A 12 -0.06 -7.35 11.66
N ILE A 13 -0.78 -6.41 11.04
CA ILE A 13 -1.36 -6.54 9.70
C ILE A 13 -0.23 -6.64 8.67
N ILE A 14 -0.38 -7.57 7.73
CA ILE A 14 0.53 -7.73 6.61
C ILE A 14 0.08 -6.80 5.49
N MET A 15 0.96 -5.91 5.06
CA MET A 15 0.70 -4.90 4.04
C MET A 15 1.03 -5.41 2.63
N MET A 16 0.36 -4.85 1.63
CA MET A 16 0.55 -5.21 0.21
C MET A 16 1.80 -4.53 -0.36
N VAL A 17 2.84 -5.32 -0.60
CA VAL A 17 4.11 -4.82 -1.15
C VAL A 17 4.59 -5.63 -2.35
N LEU A 18 5.31 -4.96 -3.23
CA LEU A 18 6.11 -5.61 -4.29
C LEU A 18 7.53 -5.04 -4.27
N GLU A 19 8.49 -5.86 -4.68
CA GLU A 19 9.80 -5.36 -5.07
C GLU A 19 9.80 -5.15 -6.58
N ILE A 20 9.98 -3.92 -7.02
CA ILE A 20 9.91 -3.57 -8.44
C ILE A 20 11.16 -2.79 -8.84
N PRO A 21 11.82 -3.11 -9.97
CA PRO A 21 12.94 -2.32 -10.46
C PRO A 21 12.48 -0.94 -10.93
N ALA A 22 13.08 0.11 -10.37
CA ALA A 22 13.03 1.47 -10.89
C ALA A 22 14.29 1.75 -11.71
N LEU A 23 14.17 2.53 -12.78
CA LEU A 23 15.29 2.87 -13.66
C LEU A 23 15.86 4.24 -13.30
N ASP A 24 17.19 4.33 -13.22
CA ASP A 24 17.88 5.61 -13.12
C ASP A 24 17.99 6.33 -14.47
N SER A 25 18.58 7.53 -14.47
CA SER A 25 18.81 8.34 -15.67
C SER A 25 19.61 7.62 -16.77
N ASP A 26 20.45 6.67 -16.38
CA ASP A 26 21.34 5.91 -17.26
C ASP A 26 20.68 4.59 -17.73
N GLY A 27 19.49 4.26 -17.22
CA GLY A 27 18.73 3.05 -17.53
C GLY A 27 19.09 1.83 -16.67
N ASN A 28 19.90 1.99 -15.61
CA ASN A 28 20.21 0.91 -14.69
C ASN A 28 19.05 0.65 -13.73
N GLU A 29 18.90 -0.61 -13.32
CA GLU A 29 17.86 -1.05 -12.40
C GLU A 29 18.26 -0.89 -10.94
N HIS A 30 17.36 -0.30 -10.15
CA HIS A 30 17.44 -0.21 -8.70
C HIS A 30 16.17 -0.81 -8.11
N LEU A 31 16.30 -1.85 -7.30
CA LEU A 31 15.14 -2.52 -6.70
C LEU A 31 14.57 -1.67 -5.57
N GLY A 32 13.29 -1.30 -5.67
CA GLY A 32 12.58 -0.55 -4.64
C GLY A 32 11.43 -1.35 -4.03
N THR A 33 11.20 -1.16 -2.74
CA THR A 33 10.01 -1.66 -2.04
C THR A 33 8.84 -0.73 -2.31
N VAL A 34 7.90 -1.23 -3.10
CA VAL A 34 6.67 -0.54 -3.48
C VAL A 34 5.55 -0.98 -2.55
N PHE A 35 4.98 -0.03 -1.81
CA PHE A 35 3.80 -0.22 -0.99
C PHE A 35 2.56 0.29 -1.73
N PHE A 36 1.52 -0.54 -1.81
CA PHE A 36 0.26 -0.19 -2.45
C PHE A 36 -0.76 0.23 -1.40
N GLU A 37 -1.24 1.47 -1.49
CA GLU A 37 -2.16 2.06 -0.52
C GLU A 37 -3.42 2.54 -1.25
N SER A 38 -4.54 1.86 -1.02
CA SER A 38 -5.81 2.18 -1.69
C SER A 38 -6.43 3.47 -1.17
N ASP A 39 -6.07 3.91 0.03
CA ASP A 39 -6.63 5.13 0.62
C ASP A 39 -5.83 6.37 0.22
N SER A 40 -4.74 6.20 -0.54
CA SER A 40 -3.97 7.30 -1.09
C SER A 40 -4.41 7.65 -2.52
N ASN A 41 -4.78 8.91 -2.74
CA ASN A 41 -5.10 9.44 -4.08
C ASN A 41 -3.87 9.93 -4.86
N ALA A 42 -2.67 9.81 -4.27
CA ALA A 42 -1.43 10.21 -4.92
C ALA A 42 -0.33 9.19 -4.63
N SER A 43 0.64 9.13 -5.54
CA SER A 43 1.82 8.28 -5.40
C SER A 43 3.05 9.09 -4.98
N TYR A 44 3.93 8.46 -4.21
CA TYR A 44 5.08 9.09 -3.57
C TYR A 44 6.36 8.28 -3.70
N ILE A 45 7.49 8.96 -3.67
CA ILE A 45 8.82 8.37 -3.63
C ILE A 45 9.66 9.03 -2.54
N LYS A 46 10.42 8.22 -1.80
CA LYS A 46 11.30 8.73 -0.76
C LYS A 46 12.49 9.46 -1.37
N SER A 47 12.85 10.63 -0.84
CA SER A 47 13.96 11.47 -1.35
C SER A 47 15.27 10.71 -1.53
N ASN A 48 15.66 9.88 -0.55
CA ASN A 48 16.90 9.11 -0.64
C ASN A 48 16.91 8.07 -1.79
N ILE A 49 15.76 7.66 -2.30
CA ILE A 49 15.63 6.79 -3.47
C ILE A 49 15.64 7.63 -4.75
N ALA A 50 14.96 8.77 -4.74
CA ALA A 50 15.03 9.74 -5.84
C ALA A 50 16.48 10.16 -6.14
N ASP A 51 17.26 10.46 -5.10
CA ASP A 51 18.68 10.79 -5.20
C ASP A 51 19.50 9.67 -5.84
N LYS A 52 19.23 8.41 -5.46
CA LYS A 52 19.91 7.24 -6.03
C LYS A 52 19.59 7.05 -7.51
N LEU A 53 18.35 7.31 -7.90
CA LEU A 53 17.89 7.23 -9.28
C LEU A 53 18.36 8.42 -10.14
N LYS A 54 18.92 9.47 -9.52
CA LYS A 54 19.39 10.71 -10.18
C LYS A 54 18.33 11.35 -11.08
N ILE A 55 17.07 11.27 -10.68
CA ILE A 55 15.95 11.80 -11.47
C ILE A 55 15.83 13.29 -11.23
N THR A 56 15.77 14.06 -12.31
CA THR A 56 15.55 15.51 -12.23
C THR A 56 14.06 15.81 -12.09
N PRO A 57 13.65 16.71 -11.17
CA PRO A 57 12.27 17.17 -11.08
C PRO A 57 11.75 17.76 -12.38
N ASN A 58 10.52 17.41 -12.74
CA ASN A 58 9.82 17.95 -13.91
C ASN A 58 8.74 18.98 -13.53
N GLY A 59 8.48 19.17 -12.24
CA GLY A 59 7.45 20.05 -11.72
C GLY A 59 7.43 20.07 -10.20
N THR A 60 6.46 20.78 -9.64
CA THR A 60 6.20 20.80 -8.20
C THR A 60 4.70 20.67 -7.95
N LYS A 61 4.34 20.03 -6.84
CA LYS A 61 2.96 19.89 -6.37
C LYS A 61 2.88 20.34 -4.93
N GLN A 62 1.90 21.18 -4.64
CA GLN A 62 1.56 21.49 -3.26
C GLN A 62 0.75 20.32 -2.70
N LEU A 63 1.33 19.57 -1.77
CA LEU A 63 0.67 18.50 -1.04
C LEU A 63 -0.02 19.11 0.17
N HIS A 64 -1.25 18.66 0.42
CA HIS A 64 -1.97 18.92 1.65
C HIS A 64 -1.88 17.65 2.49
N VAL A 65 -1.20 17.72 3.62
CA VAL A 65 -1.00 16.58 4.51
C VAL A 65 -1.81 16.84 5.77
N ASP A 66 -2.93 16.13 5.86
CA ASP A 66 -3.74 16.06 7.05
C ASP A 66 -3.22 14.90 7.90
N THR A 67 -2.62 15.20 9.04
CA THR A 67 -2.15 14.19 9.99
C THR A 67 -3.30 13.82 10.93
N PHE A 68 -3.49 12.54 11.21
CA PHE A 68 -4.69 12.01 11.89
C PHE A 68 -4.85 12.47 13.36
N ARG A 69 -3.96 13.30 13.90
CA ARG A 69 -4.01 13.82 15.29
C ARG A 69 -3.64 15.28 15.46
N SER A 70 -3.34 16.02 14.39
CA SER A 70 -3.20 17.45 14.50
C SER A 70 -4.37 18.13 13.79
N ASN A 71 -4.87 19.22 14.37
CA ASN A 71 -5.74 20.14 13.65
C ASN A 71 -4.94 21.00 12.65
N GLU A 72 -3.66 20.68 12.46
CA GLU A 72 -2.74 21.39 11.58
C GLU A 72 -2.65 20.62 10.27
N SER A 73 -3.36 21.13 9.27
CA SER A 73 -2.98 20.81 7.89
C SER A 73 -1.62 21.44 7.63
N HIS A 74 -0.67 20.62 7.21
CA HIS A 74 0.60 21.10 6.70
C HIS A 74 0.61 21.00 5.19
N SER A 75 0.98 22.11 4.56
CA SER A 75 1.22 22.11 3.14
C SER A 75 2.71 21.94 2.84
N ILE A 76 3.03 20.90 2.09
CA ILE A 76 4.40 20.57 1.70
C ILE A 76 4.53 20.80 0.20
N LEU A 77 5.49 21.63 -0.21
CA LEU A 77 5.85 21.74 -1.62
C LEU A 77 6.74 20.55 -1.98
N SER A 78 6.22 19.66 -2.81
CA SER A 78 6.88 18.44 -3.27
C SER A 78 7.38 18.60 -4.69
N SER A 79 8.59 18.11 -4.98
CA SER A 79 9.02 17.87 -6.35
C SER A 79 8.16 16.78 -6.99
N ILE A 80 7.87 16.90 -8.28
CA ILE A 80 7.30 15.83 -9.09
C ILE A 80 8.45 15.19 -9.88
N LEU A 81 8.55 13.87 -9.80
CA LEU A 81 9.58 13.07 -10.47
C LEU A 81 8.91 12.07 -11.42
N SER A 82 9.26 12.08 -12.70
CA SER A 82 8.86 11.02 -13.63
C SER A 82 9.77 9.81 -13.47
N VAL A 83 9.27 8.79 -12.77
CA VAL A 83 10.01 7.57 -12.45
C VAL A 83 9.61 6.45 -13.40
N LYS A 84 10.60 5.81 -14.03
CA LYS A 84 10.39 4.63 -14.87
C LYS A 84 10.46 3.38 -14.01
N ILE A 85 9.40 2.59 -14.00
CA ILE A 85 9.28 1.35 -13.22
C ILE A 85 9.05 0.17 -14.18
N LYS A 86 9.81 -0.91 -13.99
CA LYS A 86 9.64 -2.16 -14.74
C LYS A 86 8.53 -3.00 -14.12
N ALA A 87 7.31 -2.81 -14.62
CA ALA A 87 6.20 -3.70 -14.31
C ALA A 87 6.38 -5.06 -15.03
N LYS A 88 5.51 -6.03 -14.70
CA LYS A 88 5.65 -7.43 -15.16
C LYS A 88 5.68 -7.60 -16.69
N LYS A 89 5.02 -6.71 -17.44
CA LYS A 89 4.90 -6.78 -18.90
C LYS A 89 5.64 -5.65 -19.61
N ASP A 90 5.60 -4.45 -19.05
CA ASP A 90 6.06 -3.23 -19.68
C ASP A 90 6.82 -2.34 -18.69
N THR A 91 7.61 -1.41 -19.22
CA THR A 91 8.14 -0.30 -18.41
C THR A 91 7.13 0.85 -18.44
N VAL A 92 6.66 1.25 -17.27
CA VAL A 92 5.72 2.37 -17.11
C VAL A 92 6.44 3.58 -16.55
N THR A 93 6.04 4.78 -16.95
CA THR A 93 6.54 6.03 -16.37
C THR A 93 5.44 6.60 -15.48
N LEU A 94 5.74 6.85 -14.20
CA LEU A 94 4.81 7.38 -13.22
C LEU A 94 5.32 8.73 -12.71
N ASP A 95 4.42 9.67 -12.47
CA ASP A 95 4.76 10.92 -11.80
C ASP A 95 4.56 10.76 -10.30
N LEU A 96 5.66 10.78 -9.55
CA LEU A 96 5.70 10.56 -8.11
C LEU A 96 6.04 11.84 -7.37
N CYS A 97 5.35 12.09 -6.26
CA CYS A 97 5.66 13.19 -5.37
C CYS A 97 6.81 12.81 -4.43
N GLU A 98 7.89 13.56 -4.48
CA GLU A 98 9.05 13.36 -3.62
C GLU A 98 8.77 13.76 -2.16
N VAL A 99 9.00 12.85 -1.22
CA VAL A 99 8.81 13.09 0.22
C VAL A 99 9.98 12.56 1.04
N ALA A 100 10.29 13.24 2.15
CA ALA A 100 11.36 12.80 3.05
C ALA A 100 11.04 11.46 3.74
N HIS A 101 9.75 11.19 3.99
CA HIS A 101 9.27 10.01 4.69
C HIS A 101 7.91 9.58 4.14
N ILE A 102 7.70 8.26 4.04
CA ILE A 102 6.43 7.65 3.62
C ILE A 102 5.78 6.97 4.83
N ALA A 103 6.48 5.97 5.38
CA ALA A 103 6.05 5.24 6.56
C ALA A 103 7.28 4.68 7.31
N ASN A 104 7.05 4.35 8.58
CA ASN A 104 7.92 3.44 9.33
C ASN A 104 7.91 2.05 8.67
N ASP A 105 8.72 1.13 9.20
CA ASP A 105 8.74 -0.22 8.69
C ASP A 105 7.35 -0.86 8.74
N ILE A 106 6.89 -1.32 7.58
CA ILE A 106 5.62 -2.03 7.43
C ILE A 106 5.85 -3.53 7.58
N ILE A 107 4.84 -4.25 8.04
CA ILE A 107 4.94 -5.70 8.18
C ILE A 107 4.54 -6.37 6.88
N THR A 108 5.39 -7.26 6.40
CA THR A 108 5.22 -7.97 5.13
C THR A 108 5.44 -9.47 5.34
N THR A 109 5.07 -10.28 4.35
CA THR A 109 5.44 -11.70 4.30
C THR A 109 5.89 -12.05 2.90
N LYS A 110 6.90 -12.91 2.79
CA LYS A 110 7.25 -13.48 1.48
C LYS A 110 6.19 -14.51 1.10
N ILE A 111 5.53 -14.28 -0.03
CA ILE A 111 4.59 -15.24 -0.60
C ILE A 111 5.38 -16.21 -1.49
N THR A 112 5.17 -17.51 -1.28
CA THR A 112 5.77 -18.59 -2.07
C THR A 112 4.67 -19.39 -2.74
N ASP A 113 4.97 -20.15 -3.79
CA ASP A 113 3.99 -20.99 -4.48
C ASP A 113 3.29 -21.97 -3.53
N LYS A 114 4.01 -22.48 -2.53
CA LYS A 114 3.44 -23.32 -1.47
C LYS A 114 2.41 -22.58 -0.63
N ILE A 115 2.70 -21.33 -0.26
CA ILE A 115 1.76 -20.48 0.49
C ILE A 115 0.53 -20.20 -0.38
N CYS A 116 0.72 -19.82 -1.65
CA CYS A 116 -0.39 -19.61 -2.60
C CYS A 116 -1.26 -20.86 -2.72
N HIS A 117 -0.65 -22.03 -2.89
CA HIS A 117 -1.37 -23.30 -2.97
C HIS A 117 -2.15 -23.58 -1.67
N HIS A 118 -1.54 -23.38 -0.50
CA HIS A 118 -2.24 -23.58 0.77
C HIS A 118 -3.44 -22.64 0.92
N LEU A 119 -3.27 -21.35 0.60
CA LEU A 119 -4.34 -20.36 0.65
C LEU A 119 -5.48 -20.70 -0.32
N ALA A 120 -5.18 -21.15 -1.54
CA ALA A 120 -6.17 -21.52 -2.56
C ALA A 120 -7.03 -22.73 -2.16
N PHE A 121 -6.55 -23.58 -1.25
CA PHE A 121 -7.27 -24.75 -0.74
C PHE A 121 -7.68 -24.60 0.73
N GLU A 122 -7.77 -23.37 1.25
CA GLU A 122 -8.19 -23.04 2.62
C GLU A 122 -7.39 -23.79 3.71
N LYS A 123 -6.13 -24.14 3.42
CA LYS A 123 -5.26 -24.84 4.36
C LYS A 123 -4.60 -23.85 5.30
N PRO A 124 -4.49 -24.17 6.60
CA PRO A 124 -3.74 -23.34 7.55
C PRO A 124 -2.30 -23.11 7.05
N VAL A 125 -1.86 -21.87 7.07
CA VAL A 125 -0.49 -21.50 6.72
C VAL A 125 0.08 -20.55 7.76
N LYS A 126 1.32 -20.81 8.18
CA LYS A 126 2.05 -19.90 9.06
C LYS A 126 2.76 -18.87 8.19
N LEU A 127 2.36 -17.60 8.32
CA LEU A 127 2.98 -16.48 7.62
C LEU A 127 4.18 -15.97 8.42
N LEU A 128 5.34 -15.86 7.77
CA LEU A 128 6.54 -15.29 8.37
C LEU A 128 6.51 -13.77 8.18
N ARG A 129 6.13 -13.07 9.25
CA ARG A 129 6.08 -11.61 9.27
C ARG A 129 7.48 -11.03 9.41
N GLN A 130 7.79 -10.04 8.59
CA GLN A 130 9.05 -9.33 8.61
C GLN A 130 8.81 -7.82 8.40
N PRO A 131 9.50 -6.96 9.18
CA PRO A 131 9.48 -5.53 8.94
C PRO A 131 10.19 -5.22 7.61
N LYS A 132 9.69 -4.20 6.90
CA LYS A 132 10.27 -3.76 5.65
C LYS A 132 10.10 -2.27 5.46
N ASN A 133 11.16 -1.61 5.01
CA ASN A 133 11.12 -0.19 4.71
C ASN A 133 10.44 0.06 3.37
N VAL A 134 9.67 1.14 3.27
CA VAL A 134 8.98 1.55 2.03
C VAL A 134 9.80 2.59 1.29
N ASP A 135 10.05 2.33 0.01
CA ASP A 135 10.78 3.23 -0.89
C ASP A 135 9.83 4.09 -1.73
N ILE A 136 8.74 3.47 -2.19
CA ILE A 136 7.72 4.05 -3.06
C ILE A 136 6.34 3.69 -2.53
N LEU A 137 5.42 4.65 -2.48
CA LEU A 137 4.00 4.41 -2.25
C LEU A 137 3.26 4.61 -3.57
N ILE A 138 2.44 3.65 -3.96
CA ILE A 138 1.54 3.74 -5.10
C ILE A 138 0.12 3.89 -4.60
N GLY A 139 -0.46 5.05 -4.88
CA GLY A 139 -1.86 5.35 -4.65
C GLY A 139 -2.74 4.89 -5.80
N LEU A 140 -4.04 5.18 -5.69
CA LEU A 140 -5.04 4.85 -6.72
C LEU A 140 -4.77 5.48 -8.09
N ASP A 141 -4.03 6.60 -8.13
CA ASP A 141 -3.63 7.30 -9.35
C ASP A 141 -2.76 6.44 -10.29
N HIS A 142 -1.95 5.54 -9.74
CA HIS A 142 -1.06 4.66 -10.52
C HIS A 142 -1.23 3.16 -10.25
N TYR A 143 -2.14 2.78 -9.35
CA TYR A 143 -2.36 1.40 -8.88
C TYR A 143 -2.53 0.38 -10.02
N LEU A 144 -3.43 0.66 -10.96
CA LEU A 144 -3.77 -0.24 -12.07
C LEU A 144 -2.68 -0.28 -13.16
N LEU A 145 -1.85 0.75 -13.28
CA LEU A 145 -0.76 0.78 -14.25
C LEU A 145 0.34 -0.22 -13.87
N ILE A 146 0.61 -0.36 -12.56
CA ILE A 146 1.66 -1.25 -12.06
C ILE A 146 1.17 -2.69 -11.95
N LEU A 147 -0.03 -2.92 -11.43
CA LEU A 147 -0.59 -4.27 -11.32
C LEU A 147 -1.07 -4.82 -12.67
N GLY A 148 -1.24 -3.95 -13.67
CA GLY A 148 -1.80 -4.23 -14.98
C GLY A 148 -3.33 -4.31 -14.94
N GLN A 149 -3.97 -4.29 -16.13
CA GLN A 149 -5.37 -4.72 -16.24
C GLN A 149 -5.45 -6.15 -15.73
N ILE A 150 -6.14 -6.32 -14.61
CA ILE A 150 -6.42 -7.62 -14.00
C ILE A 150 -7.44 -8.30 -14.91
N THR A 151 -6.99 -8.91 -15.99
CA THR A 151 -7.79 -9.92 -16.69
C THR A 151 -7.91 -11.08 -15.73
N SER A 152 -9.00 -11.10 -14.94
CA SER A 152 -9.62 -12.25 -14.28
C SER A 152 -8.63 -13.30 -13.77
N GLU A 153 -8.27 -13.33 -12.48
CA GLU A 153 -8.86 -14.33 -11.58
C GLU A 153 -8.57 -14.11 -10.08
N LEU A 154 -7.84 -13.04 -9.68
CA LEU A 154 -7.51 -12.79 -8.28
C LEU A 154 -8.12 -11.50 -7.70
N PHE A 155 -9.33 -11.22 -8.12
CA PHE A 155 -10.23 -10.26 -7.46
C PHE A 155 -11.58 -10.94 -7.14
N PRO A 156 -11.63 -12.15 -6.53
CA PRO A 156 -12.90 -12.88 -6.44
C PRO A 156 -13.90 -12.18 -5.52
N GLU A 157 -13.45 -11.30 -4.61
CA GLU A 157 -14.36 -10.62 -3.69
C GLU A 157 -14.77 -9.23 -4.18
N ILE A 158 -13.88 -8.25 -4.36
CA ILE A 158 -14.33 -6.89 -4.70
C ILE A 158 -14.83 -6.76 -6.16
N THR A 159 -14.23 -7.42 -7.16
CA THR A 159 -14.71 -7.39 -8.56
C THR A 159 -15.95 -8.26 -8.68
N GLY A 160 -16.02 -9.38 -7.95
CA GLY A 160 -17.25 -10.15 -7.79
C GLY A 160 -18.38 -9.31 -7.20
N VAL A 161 -18.10 -8.49 -6.18
CA VAL A 161 -19.05 -7.53 -5.60
C VAL A 161 -19.46 -6.47 -6.63
N LEU A 162 -18.50 -5.85 -7.33
CA LEU A 162 -18.76 -4.81 -8.34
C LEU A 162 -19.58 -5.33 -9.54
N ILE A 163 -19.32 -6.55 -10.01
CA ILE A 163 -20.10 -7.19 -11.09
C ILE A 163 -21.51 -7.53 -10.63
N ARG A 164 -21.68 -8.05 -9.40
CA ARG A 164 -23.03 -8.35 -8.84
C ARG A 164 -23.87 -7.10 -8.65
N ILE A 165 -23.24 -5.97 -8.31
CA ILE A 165 -23.88 -4.66 -8.21
C ILE A 165 -24.44 -4.22 -9.58
N GLN A 166 -23.69 -4.44 -10.67
CA GLN A 166 -24.12 -4.07 -12.02
C GLN A 166 -25.32 -4.87 -12.55
N GLN A 167 -25.64 -6.02 -11.94
CA GLN A 167 -26.81 -6.83 -12.30
C GLN A 167 -28.10 -6.39 -11.59
N LYS A 168 -28.04 -5.37 -10.73
CA LYS A 168 -29.21 -4.84 -10.00
C LYS A 168 -29.61 -3.48 -10.59
N PRO A 169 -30.91 -3.23 -10.81
CA PRO A 169 -31.37 -1.98 -11.43
C PRO A 169 -31.24 -0.75 -10.53
N VAL A 170 -31.03 -0.95 -9.22
CA VAL A 170 -30.85 0.12 -8.24
C VAL A 170 -29.74 -0.29 -7.28
N LEU A 171 -28.75 0.59 -7.13
CA LEU A 171 -27.70 0.51 -6.11
C LEU A 171 -27.91 1.63 -5.10
N ILE A 172 -27.98 1.28 -3.82
CA ILE A 172 -27.96 2.26 -2.73
C ILE A 172 -26.59 2.15 -2.08
N SER A 173 -25.78 3.18 -2.24
CA SER A 173 -24.56 3.36 -1.46
C SER A 173 -24.86 4.27 -0.29
N ALA A 174 -24.47 3.85 0.92
CA ALA A 174 -24.49 4.68 2.10
C ALA A 174 -23.04 4.90 2.54
N ASP A 175 -22.78 6.11 3.00
CA ASP A 175 -21.54 6.41 3.67
C ASP A 175 -21.57 5.83 5.09
N ILE A 176 -20.54 5.06 5.43
CA ILE A 176 -20.38 4.41 6.73
C ILE A 176 -19.31 5.08 7.58
N GLU A 177 -18.94 6.33 7.28
CA GLU A 177 -17.94 7.18 7.96
C GLU A 177 -17.92 7.06 9.51
N LYS A 178 -19.04 6.67 10.13
CA LYS A 178 -19.18 6.51 11.59
C LYS A 178 -19.50 5.10 12.08
N GLU A 179 -19.69 4.09 11.24
CA GLU A 179 -19.91 2.70 11.71
C GLU A 179 -18.69 2.17 12.46
N PHE A 180 -17.49 2.51 12.01
CA PHE A 180 -16.25 2.11 12.69
C PHE A 180 -16.05 2.83 14.05
N LEU A 181 -16.73 3.96 14.28
CA LEU A 181 -16.72 4.65 15.57
C LEU A 181 -17.71 4.04 16.58
N GLN A 182 -18.61 3.16 16.13
CA GLN A 182 -19.54 2.43 16.99
C GLN A 182 -18.97 1.07 17.45
N LEU A 183 -17.82 0.67 16.90
CA LEU A 183 -17.10 -0.53 17.29
C LEU A 183 -15.98 -0.12 18.26
N GLU A 184 -16.04 -0.62 19.50
CA GLU A 184 -14.97 -0.39 20.46
C GLU A 184 -13.72 -1.19 20.06
N PHE A 185 -12.58 -0.50 20.01
CA PHE A 185 -11.29 -1.18 19.89
C PHE A 185 -11.02 -1.97 21.16
N HIS A 186 -10.61 -3.23 20.99
CA HIS A 186 -10.09 -3.99 22.10
C HIS A 186 -8.91 -3.22 22.73
N PRO A 187 -8.83 -3.07 24.08
CA PRO A 187 -7.90 -2.16 24.75
C PRO A 187 -6.43 -2.33 24.32
N GLU A 188 -6.06 -3.56 24.00
CA GLU A 188 -4.72 -3.98 23.61
C GLU A 188 -4.32 -3.55 22.19
N ASN A 189 -5.31 -3.23 21.34
CA ASN A 189 -5.11 -2.88 19.92
C ASN A 189 -5.28 -1.38 19.66
N ILE A 190 -5.69 -0.61 20.68
CA ILE A 190 -5.78 0.86 20.64
C ILE A 190 -4.41 1.47 20.29
N GLU A 191 -3.32 0.84 20.74
CA GLU A 191 -1.96 1.28 20.43
C GLU A 191 -1.51 0.94 19.00
N ALA A 192 -2.09 -0.11 18.40
CA ALA A 192 -1.78 -0.52 17.03
C ALA A 192 -2.53 0.29 15.96
N THR A 193 -3.68 0.87 16.33
CA THR A 193 -4.42 1.84 15.52
C THR A 193 -4.04 3.29 15.83
N ARG A 194 -3.01 3.46 16.66
CA ARG A 194 -2.43 4.74 17.05
C ARG A 194 -1.58 5.27 15.90
N LEU A 195 -2.23 5.91 14.94
CA LEU A 195 -1.55 6.65 13.89
C LEU A 195 -1.09 8.02 14.43
N LEU A 196 0.11 8.46 14.01
CA LEU A 196 0.85 9.62 14.50
C LEU A 196 0.02 10.91 14.52
#